data_AF-A0AA43A830-F1
#
_entry.id   AF-A0AA43A830-F1
#
_cell.length_a   1.000
_cell.length_b   1.000
_cell.length_c   1.000
_cell.angle_alpha   90.00
_cell.angle_beta   90.00
_cell.angle_gamma   90.00
#
_symmetry.space_group_name_H-M   'P 1'
#
loop_
_entity.id
_entity.type
_entity.pdbx_description
1 polymer ?
#
loop_
_entity_poly.entity_id
_entity_poly.type
_entity_poly.pdbx_seq_one_letter_code
_entity_poly.pdbx_strand_id
1 'polypeptide(L)'
;MRRFALTATIDEFEFFLQKEWSDGLPVVTPTEPRVQVMLKATPRDPEEVIGVIPPAGEVATVRSVAIHALMAGCRPEYLPVVLGGLELILREELNMGGVQCTMHGVAPLMIVNGPYAEKIGIHGGNGCFGPGFRANAGIGRAIRLMLLNLGGGIAGLASATVFASPIRYTACLTEHMAQSPWESLAVSRGYAAAQNVITCAMVESPRLHFDDVSTEPQRLLRGIGDAMTAPGSWNMWFNSDVMVAMSPQHAKLCAQAGMSRMDVQHRLCELAVRTQKNLKRGGNWRAERALAMGIDPDDDAALIKAVKDPDRLHLIVAGGLGPVTAVCHGWNESSHYVHGEYAV
;
A
#
# COMPACT_ATOMS: atom_id res chain seq x y z
N MET A 1 39.27 -20.61 -35.62
CA MET A 1 39.95 -19.48 -34.97
C MET A 1 39.33 -19.28 -33.59
N ARG A 2 39.92 -19.84 -32.52
CA ARG A 2 39.40 -19.69 -31.16
C ARG A 2 39.89 -18.36 -30.60
N ARG A 3 39.01 -17.37 -30.49
CA ARG A 3 39.28 -16.15 -29.71
C ARG A 3 38.93 -16.45 -28.25
N PHE A 4 39.94 -16.62 -27.41
CA PHE A 4 39.80 -16.45 -25.97
C PHE A 4 40.00 -14.96 -25.67
N ALA A 5 38.93 -14.27 -25.26
CA ALA A 5 39.02 -12.95 -24.66
C ALA A 5 38.99 -13.13 -23.15
N LEU A 6 40.17 -13.09 -22.52
CA LEU A 6 40.30 -12.93 -21.08
C LEU A 6 40.14 -11.44 -20.77
N THR A 7 38.93 -11.06 -20.36
CA THR A 7 38.57 -9.98 -19.42
C THR A 7 37.04 -9.89 -19.46
N ALA A 8 36.36 -10.74 -18.70
CA ALA A 8 34.91 -10.63 -18.58
C ALA A 8 34.60 -9.36 -17.77
N THR A 9 34.35 -8.24 -18.46
CA THR A 9 33.62 -7.12 -17.86
C THR A 9 32.32 -7.70 -17.31
N ILE A 10 32.13 -7.60 -15.99
CA ILE A 10 30.89 -7.99 -15.34
C ILE A 10 29.80 -7.07 -15.91
N ASP A 11 28.81 -7.66 -16.58
CA ASP A 11 27.58 -6.94 -16.89
C ASP A 11 26.87 -6.68 -15.56
N GLU A 12 26.84 -5.41 -15.17
CA GLU A 12 26.29 -4.99 -13.89
C GLU A 12 24.81 -5.35 -13.74
N PHE A 13 24.04 -5.32 -14.83
CA PHE A 13 22.61 -5.66 -14.79
C PHE A 13 22.41 -7.16 -14.58
N GLU A 14 23.12 -7.99 -15.34
CA GLU A 14 23.06 -9.44 -15.20
C GLU A 14 23.60 -9.91 -13.84
N PHE A 15 24.62 -9.22 -13.29
CA PHE A 15 25.14 -9.52 -11.95
C PHE A 15 24.06 -9.44 -10.87
N PHE A 16 23.23 -8.39 -10.89
CA PHE A 16 22.15 -8.22 -9.92
C PHE A 16 20.98 -9.16 -10.22
N LEU A 17 20.63 -9.36 -11.50
CA LEU A 17 19.54 -10.27 -11.87
C LEU A 17 19.78 -11.72 -11.45
N GLN A 18 21.04 -12.15 -11.40
CA GLN A 18 21.43 -13.49 -10.94
C GLN A 18 21.38 -13.68 -9.42
N LYS A 19 21.12 -12.64 -8.63
CA LYS A 19 21.01 -12.77 -7.16
C LYS A 19 19.62 -13.24 -6.76
N GLU A 20 19.55 -14.10 -5.75
CA GLU A 20 18.28 -14.63 -5.22
C GLU A 20 17.35 -13.53 -4.69
N TRP A 21 17.94 -12.41 -4.25
CA TRP A 21 17.22 -11.24 -3.76
C TRP A 21 16.87 -10.22 -4.85
N SER A 22 17.14 -10.53 -6.12
CA SER A 22 16.66 -9.75 -7.25
C SER A 22 15.13 -9.75 -7.29
N ASP A 23 14.54 -8.60 -7.62
CA ASP A 23 13.12 -8.51 -7.95
C ASP A 23 12.83 -8.79 -9.44
N GLY A 24 13.83 -9.27 -10.20
CA GLY A 24 13.67 -9.58 -11.62
C GLY A 24 13.68 -8.36 -12.54
N LEU A 25 14.00 -7.16 -12.02
CA LEU A 25 14.19 -5.94 -12.80
C LEU A 25 15.62 -5.41 -12.65
N PRO A 26 16.17 -4.74 -13.69
CA PRO A 26 17.45 -4.05 -13.57
C PRO A 26 17.46 -3.04 -12.41
N VAL A 27 18.63 -2.86 -11.80
CA VAL A 27 18.85 -1.86 -10.76
C VAL A 27 19.88 -0.83 -11.21
N VAL A 28 19.85 0.36 -10.62
CA VAL A 28 20.97 1.30 -10.75
C VAL A 28 22.10 0.81 -9.85
N THR A 29 23.27 0.52 -10.44
CA THR A 29 24.44 0.05 -9.66
C THR A 29 24.80 1.04 -8.56
N PRO A 30 24.83 0.60 -7.29
CA PRO A 30 25.08 1.46 -6.14
C PRO A 30 26.58 1.67 -5.92
N THR A 31 27.23 2.40 -6.83
CA THR A 31 28.64 2.78 -6.65
C THR A 31 28.78 3.82 -5.54
N GLU A 32 29.92 3.82 -4.85
CA GLU A 32 30.18 4.75 -3.73
C GLU A 32 29.91 6.22 -4.09
N PRO A 33 30.34 6.77 -5.25
CA PRO A 33 30.01 8.14 -5.62
C PRO A 33 28.50 8.40 -5.76
N ARG A 34 27.72 7.45 -6.27
CA ARG A 34 26.26 7.59 -6.40
C ARG A 34 25.56 7.51 -5.04
N VAL A 35 26.04 6.64 -4.15
CA VAL A 35 25.53 6.55 -2.77
C VAL A 35 25.79 7.85 -2.01
N GLN A 36 26.97 8.44 -2.17
CA GLN A 36 27.30 9.75 -1.57
C GLN A 36 26.40 10.88 -2.09
N VAL A 37 25.95 10.82 -3.35
CA VAL A 37 24.96 11.79 -3.87
C VAL A 37 23.59 11.60 -3.20
N MET A 38 23.15 10.36 -2.98
CA MET A 38 21.90 10.08 -2.28
C MET A 38 21.94 10.58 -0.83
N LEU A 39 23.03 10.29 -0.11
CA LEU A 39 23.17 10.64 1.31
C LEU A 39 23.13 12.15 1.56
N LYS A 40 23.51 12.99 0.59
CA LYS A 40 23.40 14.45 0.68
C LYS A 40 21.96 14.96 0.73
N ALA A 41 20.96 14.14 0.41
CA ALA A 41 19.55 14.53 0.45
C ALA A 41 18.91 14.41 1.84
N THR A 42 19.68 14.07 2.87
CA THR A 42 19.23 14.03 4.26
C THR A 42 20.33 14.56 5.18
N PRO A 43 19.99 15.25 6.28
CA PRO A 43 20.97 15.64 7.30
C PRO A 43 21.31 14.50 8.28
N ARG A 44 20.64 13.34 8.17
CA ARG A 44 20.80 12.20 9.09
C ARG A 44 22.15 11.53 8.91
N ASP A 45 22.65 10.95 10.00
CA ASP A 45 23.92 10.21 10.00
C ASP A 45 23.76 8.92 9.15
N PRO A 46 24.64 8.65 8.16
CA PRO A 46 24.61 7.41 7.38
C PRO A 46 24.58 6.12 8.21
N GLU A 47 25.16 6.13 9.42
CA GLU A 47 25.20 4.97 10.32
C GLU A 47 24.01 4.92 11.31
N GLU A 48 23.14 5.92 11.27
CA GLU A 48 21.91 5.91 12.07
C GLU A 48 21.04 4.71 11.69
N VAL A 49 20.66 3.93 12.72
CA VAL A 49 19.79 2.76 12.58
C VAL A 49 18.34 3.21 12.45
N ILE A 50 17.68 2.76 11.38
CA ILE A 50 16.25 2.97 11.15
C ILE A 50 15.43 1.88 11.83
N GLY A 51 15.90 0.63 11.77
CA GLY A 51 15.24 -0.50 12.40
C GLY A 51 15.72 -1.84 11.86
N VAL A 52 15.13 -2.92 12.38
CA VAL A 52 15.44 -4.30 12.00
C VAL A 52 14.40 -4.80 11.02
N ILE A 53 14.81 -5.34 9.88
CA ILE A 53 13.88 -5.79 8.83
C ILE A 53 13.55 -7.28 9.02
N PRO A 54 12.30 -7.63 9.38
CA PRO A 54 11.92 -9.04 9.51
C PRO A 54 11.67 -9.69 8.14
N PRO A 55 11.64 -11.04 8.05
CA PRO A 55 11.97 -12.00 9.10
C PRO A 55 13.47 -12.24 9.33
N ALA A 56 14.36 -11.93 8.37
CA ALA A 56 15.79 -12.23 8.49
C ALA A 56 16.48 -11.46 9.62
N GLY A 57 15.99 -10.26 9.96
CA GLY A 57 16.47 -9.51 11.10
C GLY A 57 17.72 -8.67 10.83
N GLU A 58 18.01 -8.37 9.56
CA GLU A 58 19.12 -7.47 9.23
C GLU A 58 18.80 -6.02 9.61
N VAL A 59 19.84 -5.28 10.03
CA VAL A 59 19.71 -3.88 10.45
C VAL A 59 19.70 -2.98 9.22
N ALA A 60 18.66 -2.15 9.11
CA ALA A 60 18.62 -1.05 8.14
C ALA A 60 19.19 0.23 8.77
N THR A 61 20.14 0.85 8.07
CA THR A 61 20.71 2.16 8.39
C THR A 61 20.32 3.17 7.32
N VAL A 62 20.52 4.47 7.58
CA VAL A 62 20.33 5.51 6.55
C VAL A 62 21.12 5.20 5.28
N ARG A 63 22.36 4.70 5.41
CA ARG A 63 23.18 4.26 4.28
C ARG A 63 22.57 3.09 3.52
N SER A 64 22.07 2.06 4.21
CA SER A 64 21.44 0.94 3.53
C SER A 64 20.17 1.38 2.81
N VAL A 65 19.36 2.26 3.40
CA VAL A 65 18.18 2.84 2.76
C VAL A 65 18.55 3.62 1.51
N ALA A 66 19.59 4.46 1.56
CA ALA A 66 20.07 5.21 0.41
C ALA A 66 20.56 4.31 -0.74
N ILE A 67 21.21 3.19 -0.42
CA ILE A 67 21.63 2.17 -1.40
C ILE A 67 20.40 1.56 -2.10
N HIS A 68 19.40 1.11 -1.35
CA HIS A 68 18.21 0.49 -1.94
C HIS A 68 17.34 1.49 -2.71
N ALA A 69 17.24 2.72 -2.23
CA ALA A 69 16.59 3.81 -2.96
C ALA A 69 17.28 4.07 -4.30
N LEU A 70 18.62 4.14 -4.32
CA LEU A 70 19.40 4.27 -5.54
C LEU A 70 19.13 3.10 -6.50
N MET A 71 19.26 1.86 -6.01
CA MET A 71 19.02 0.65 -6.79
C MET A 71 17.63 0.64 -7.44
N ALA A 72 16.61 1.09 -6.71
CA ALA A 72 15.23 1.23 -7.20
C ALA A 72 15.05 2.34 -8.26
N GLY A 73 16.08 3.15 -8.52
CA GLY A 73 16.04 4.27 -9.46
C GLY A 73 15.49 5.56 -8.86
N CYS A 74 15.47 5.70 -7.53
CA CYS A 74 15.08 6.94 -6.88
C CYS A 74 15.99 8.12 -7.29
N ARG A 75 15.44 9.33 -7.26
CA ARG A 75 16.28 10.53 -7.17
C ARG A 75 16.61 10.81 -5.70
N PRO A 76 17.69 11.57 -5.41
CA PRO A 76 18.04 11.92 -4.03
C PRO A 76 16.87 12.56 -3.26
N GLU A 77 16.07 13.41 -3.92
CA GLU A 77 14.92 14.08 -3.28
C GLU A 77 13.81 13.11 -2.81
N TYR A 78 13.85 11.83 -3.20
CA TYR A 78 12.89 10.83 -2.73
C TYR A 78 13.32 10.17 -1.42
N LEU A 79 14.61 10.26 -1.07
CA LEU A 79 15.19 9.57 0.08
C LEU A 79 14.45 9.89 1.39
N PRO A 80 14.05 11.15 1.68
CA PRO A 80 13.33 11.45 2.93
C PRO A 80 12.00 10.69 3.05
N VAL A 81 11.28 10.49 1.94
CA VAL A 81 10.03 9.71 1.91
C VAL A 81 10.31 8.22 2.12
N VAL A 82 11.39 7.69 1.54
CA VAL A 82 11.77 6.27 1.73
C VAL A 82 12.17 6.00 3.18
N LEU A 83 12.91 6.92 3.81
CA LEU A 83 13.29 6.83 5.23
C LEU A 83 12.05 6.83 6.13
N GLY A 84 11.20 7.85 6.03
CA GLY A 84 9.97 7.93 6.84
C GLY A 84 8.99 6.78 6.55
N GLY A 85 8.91 6.34 5.29
CA GLY A 85 8.12 5.18 4.91
C GLY A 85 8.60 3.90 5.57
N LEU A 86 9.92 3.67 5.61
CA LEU A 86 10.48 2.50 6.28
C LEU A 86 10.25 2.53 7.79
N GLU A 87 10.43 3.68 8.45
CA GLU A 87 10.17 3.84 9.89
C GLU A 87 8.72 3.47 10.24
N LEU A 88 7.76 3.91 9.44
CA LEU A 88 6.36 3.53 9.60
C LEU A 88 6.14 2.05 9.34
N ILE A 89 6.74 1.50 8.27
CA ILE A 89 6.57 0.10 7.89
C ILE A 89 7.08 -0.88 8.96
N LEU A 90 8.07 -0.46 9.75
CA LEU A 90 8.66 -1.26 10.82
C LEU A 90 7.96 -1.10 12.17
N ARG A 91 6.91 -0.28 12.26
CA ARG A 91 6.07 -0.20 13.46
C ARG A 91 5.39 -1.55 13.71
N GLU A 92 5.33 -1.93 14.98
CA GLU A 92 4.79 -3.22 15.42
C GLU A 92 3.35 -3.41 14.95
N GLU A 93 2.57 -2.32 14.97
CA GLU A 93 1.18 -2.27 14.56
C GLU A 93 0.97 -2.74 13.13
N LEU A 94 1.91 -2.47 12.20
CA LEU A 94 1.80 -2.92 10.82
C LEU A 94 2.17 -4.41 10.65
N ASN A 95 2.86 -5.00 11.63
CA ASN A 95 3.23 -6.42 11.69
C ASN A 95 3.94 -6.92 10.42
N MET A 96 5.04 -6.27 10.06
CA MET A 96 5.77 -6.61 8.83
C MET A 96 6.34 -8.04 8.83
N GLY A 97 6.64 -8.60 10.00
CA GLY A 97 7.10 -9.99 10.10
C GLY A 97 6.05 -10.99 9.63
N GLY A 98 4.82 -10.87 10.14
CA GLY A 98 3.72 -11.71 9.68
C GLY A 98 3.36 -11.48 8.22
N VAL A 99 3.43 -10.22 7.76
CA VAL A 99 3.18 -9.85 6.35
C VAL A 99 4.18 -10.50 5.40
N GLN A 100 5.47 -10.45 5.71
CA GLN A 100 6.52 -11.01 4.84
C GLN A 100 6.35 -12.53 4.71
N CYS A 101 6.01 -13.20 5.81
CA CYS A 101 5.81 -14.65 5.88
C CYS A 101 4.42 -15.12 5.43
N THR A 102 3.52 -14.22 5.01
CA THR A 102 2.15 -14.60 4.70
C THR A 102 2.02 -15.39 3.40
N MET A 103 1.04 -16.31 3.37
CA MET A 103 0.56 -16.97 2.16
C MET A 103 -0.17 -16.03 1.19
N HIS A 104 -0.57 -14.85 1.66
CA HIS A 104 -1.40 -13.91 0.91
C HIS A 104 -0.61 -12.94 0.04
N GLY A 105 -1.22 -12.43 -1.03
CA GLY A 105 -0.57 -11.55 -2.02
C GLY A 105 -0.59 -10.04 -1.71
N VAL A 106 -0.38 -9.62 -0.47
CA VAL A 106 -0.47 -8.19 -0.05
C VAL A 106 0.82 -7.39 -0.22
N ALA A 107 0.74 -6.07 -0.37
CA ALA A 107 1.89 -5.17 -0.44
C ALA A 107 1.73 -3.97 0.52
N PRO A 108 2.83 -3.41 1.05
CA PRO A 108 2.80 -2.18 1.82
C PRO A 108 2.50 -1.01 0.88
N LEU A 109 1.27 -0.48 0.95
CA LEU A 109 0.86 0.72 0.24
C LEU A 109 1.25 1.95 1.06
N MET A 110 1.95 2.88 0.42
CA MET A 110 2.25 4.22 0.95
C MET A 110 1.36 5.27 0.30
N ILE A 111 0.66 6.05 1.12
CA ILE A 111 -0.08 7.25 0.72
C ILE A 111 0.65 8.45 1.31
N VAL A 112 1.26 9.26 0.46
CA VAL A 112 2.13 10.36 0.87
C VAL A 112 1.38 11.68 0.68
N ASN A 113 1.03 12.35 1.76
CA ASN A 113 0.34 13.64 1.77
C ASN A 113 1.30 14.76 2.18
N GLY A 114 0.93 15.99 1.80
CA GLY A 114 1.63 17.22 2.19
C GLY A 114 2.43 17.86 1.05
N PRO A 115 2.94 19.09 1.25
CA PRO A 115 3.58 19.88 0.20
C PRO A 115 4.80 19.21 -0.44
N TYR A 116 5.52 18.37 0.30
CA TYR A 116 6.70 17.68 -0.23
C TYR A 116 6.36 16.60 -1.25
N ALA A 117 5.21 15.93 -1.11
CA ALA A 117 4.75 14.95 -2.09
C ALA A 117 4.57 15.59 -3.48
N GLU A 118 3.97 16.78 -3.53
CA GLU A 118 3.82 17.58 -4.74
C GLU A 118 5.18 18.05 -5.26
N LYS A 119 6.03 18.60 -4.38
CA LYS A 119 7.37 19.11 -4.73
C LYS A 119 8.22 18.08 -5.47
N ILE A 120 8.19 16.81 -5.06
CA ILE A 120 9.01 15.77 -5.67
C ILE A 120 8.29 15.01 -6.80
N GLY A 121 7.03 15.33 -7.05
CA GLY A 121 6.22 14.77 -8.13
C GLY A 121 5.69 13.36 -7.85
N ILE A 122 5.31 13.06 -6.61
CA ILE A 122 4.45 11.89 -6.33
C ILE A 122 3.10 12.16 -7.00
N HIS A 123 2.61 11.18 -7.76
CA HIS A 123 1.43 11.33 -8.59
C HIS A 123 0.20 10.67 -7.96
N GLY A 124 -0.90 11.41 -7.91
CA GLY A 124 -2.20 10.93 -7.43
C GLY A 124 -3.29 10.87 -8.49
N GLY A 125 -3.01 11.32 -9.72
CA GLY A 125 -3.99 11.45 -10.80
C GLY A 125 -4.16 10.21 -11.66
N ASN A 126 -4.48 10.40 -12.95
CA ASN A 126 -4.63 9.33 -13.95
C ASN A 126 -3.52 8.27 -13.83
N GLY A 127 -3.89 7.01 -13.63
CA GLY A 127 -2.93 5.90 -13.55
C GLY A 127 -2.02 5.88 -12.32
N CYS A 128 -2.38 6.51 -11.20
CA CYS A 128 -1.53 6.67 -10.00
C CYS A 128 -0.91 5.39 -9.40
N PHE A 129 -1.46 4.20 -9.68
CA PHE A 129 -0.85 2.91 -9.34
C PHE A 129 0.26 2.45 -10.30
N GLY A 130 0.56 3.24 -11.34
CA GLY A 130 1.59 3.01 -12.35
C GLY A 130 1.12 2.16 -13.54
N PRO A 131 2.04 1.91 -14.49
CA PRO A 131 3.41 2.42 -14.56
C PRO A 131 3.50 3.89 -15.03
N GLY A 132 4.69 4.51 -14.95
CA GLY A 132 4.97 5.81 -15.60
C GLY A 132 5.40 6.96 -14.67
N PHE A 133 5.22 6.82 -13.35
CA PHE A 133 5.53 7.87 -12.37
C PHE A 133 6.76 7.48 -11.56
N ARG A 134 7.93 8.05 -11.89
CA ARG A 134 9.22 7.66 -11.28
C ARG A 134 9.24 7.79 -9.76
N ALA A 135 8.60 8.82 -9.18
CA ALA A 135 8.51 8.97 -7.73
C ALA A 135 7.76 7.79 -7.09
N ASN A 136 6.52 7.53 -7.54
CA ASN A 136 5.70 6.41 -7.10
C ASN A 136 6.44 5.07 -7.24
N ALA A 137 6.95 4.79 -8.45
CA ALA A 137 7.58 3.52 -8.76
C ALA A 137 8.89 3.32 -7.99
N GLY A 138 9.74 4.35 -7.92
CA GLY A 138 11.03 4.28 -7.22
C GLY A 138 10.87 4.12 -5.71
N ILE A 139 9.99 4.92 -5.09
CA ILE A 139 9.78 4.89 -3.62
C ILE A 139 9.22 3.54 -3.19
N GLY A 140 8.14 3.07 -3.84
CA GLY A 140 7.55 1.77 -3.48
C GLY A 140 8.50 0.60 -3.77
N ARG A 141 9.25 0.64 -4.87
CA ARG A 141 10.26 -0.39 -5.19
C ARG A 141 11.43 -0.37 -4.21
N ALA A 142 11.86 0.79 -3.73
CA ALA A 142 12.91 0.89 -2.72
C ALA A 142 12.53 0.13 -1.44
N ILE A 143 11.29 0.32 -0.96
CA ILE A 143 10.75 -0.47 0.15
C ILE A 143 10.80 -1.96 -0.19
N ARG A 144 10.31 -2.37 -1.37
CA ARG A 144 10.31 -3.79 -1.73
C ARG A 144 11.70 -4.41 -1.75
N LEU A 145 12.69 -3.71 -2.31
CA LEU A 145 14.07 -4.18 -2.34
C LEU A 145 14.64 -4.34 -0.92
N MET A 146 14.34 -3.43 0.01
CA MET A 146 14.77 -3.60 1.41
C MET A 146 14.11 -4.80 2.08
N LEU A 147 12.81 -5.02 1.85
CA LEU A 147 12.09 -6.19 2.37
C LEU A 147 12.65 -7.52 1.80
N LEU A 148 13.18 -7.51 0.58
CA LEU A 148 13.86 -8.65 -0.02
C LEU A 148 15.29 -8.82 0.51
N ASN A 149 16.14 -7.80 0.34
CA ASN A 149 17.57 -7.88 0.57
C ASN A 149 17.94 -7.94 2.06
N LEU A 150 17.23 -7.18 2.90
CA LEU A 150 17.48 -7.13 4.34
C LEU A 150 16.48 -7.99 5.10
N GLY A 151 15.22 -8.03 4.65
CA GLY A 151 14.20 -8.84 5.29
C GLY A 151 14.24 -10.32 4.93
N GLY A 152 14.89 -10.69 3.82
CA GLY A 152 14.87 -12.08 3.33
C GLY A 152 13.49 -12.54 2.85
N GLY A 153 12.56 -11.61 2.54
CA GLY A 153 11.18 -11.86 2.13
C GLY A 153 11.00 -12.48 0.74
N ILE A 154 11.86 -13.43 0.40
CA ILE A 154 11.97 -14.13 -0.88
C ILE A 154 10.89 -15.22 -0.94
N ALA A 155 10.16 -15.27 -2.05
CA ALA A 155 9.08 -16.24 -2.27
C ALA A 155 9.63 -17.68 -2.27
N GLY A 156 8.97 -18.57 -1.52
CA GLY A 156 9.39 -19.96 -1.38
C GLY A 156 10.54 -20.20 -0.39
N LEU A 157 11.14 -19.13 0.16
CA LEU A 157 12.14 -19.20 1.22
C LEU A 157 11.54 -18.75 2.56
N ALA A 158 11.49 -17.44 2.81
CA ALA A 158 10.87 -16.89 4.02
C ALA A 158 9.45 -16.36 3.77
N SER A 159 9.11 -16.02 2.52
CA SER A 159 7.73 -15.66 2.15
C SER A 159 6.97 -16.87 1.65
N ALA A 160 5.88 -17.21 2.35
CA ALA A 160 4.99 -18.31 1.99
C ALA A 160 3.95 -17.94 0.93
N THR A 161 4.06 -16.76 0.30
CA THR A 161 3.07 -16.23 -0.63
C THR A 161 2.78 -17.22 -1.76
N VAL A 162 1.52 -17.67 -1.85
CA VAL A 162 1.09 -18.66 -2.84
C VAL A 162 0.98 -18.04 -4.23
N PHE A 163 0.36 -16.87 -4.31
CA PHE A 163 0.32 -16.01 -5.49
C PHE A 163 0.70 -14.59 -5.10
N ALA A 164 1.70 -14.04 -5.77
CA ALA A 164 2.06 -12.63 -5.64
C ALA A 164 1.13 -11.74 -6.49
N SER A 165 1.39 -10.44 -6.47
CA SER A 165 0.69 -9.44 -7.28
C SER A 165 1.68 -8.40 -7.83
N PRO A 166 1.42 -7.78 -9.00
CA PRO A 166 2.21 -6.65 -9.48
C PRO A 166 2.35 -5.49 -8.47
N ILE A 167 1.39 -5.29 -7.56
CA ILE A 167 1.47 -4.24 -6.53
C ILE A 167 2.58 -4.50 -5.51
N ARG A 168 3.10 -5.74 -5.41
CA ARG A 168 4.28 -6.05 -4.59
C ARG A 168 5.58 -5.47 -5.16
N TYR A 169 5.65 -5.12 -6.44
CA TYR A 169 6.83 -4.40 -6.98
C TYR A 169 6.90 -2.97 -6.46
N THR A 170 5.75 -2.31 -6.35
CA THR A 170 5.66 -0.93 -5.90
C THR A 170 4.21 -0.56 -5.59
N ALA A 171 4.01 0.11 -4.45
CA ALA A 171 2.71 0.63 -4.04
C ALA A 171 2.91 1.96 -3.30
N CYS A 172 2.95 3.05 -4.06
CA CYS A 172 3.11 4.40 -3.51
C CYS A 172 2.33 5.38 -4.38
N LEU A 173 1.56 6.27 -3.77
CA LEU A 173 0.89 7.39 -4.44
C LEU A 173 0.62 8.54 -3.48
N THR A 174 0.07 9.62 -4.01
CA THR A 174 -0.57 10.70 -3.26
C THR A 174 -2.03 10.83 -3.67
N GLU A 175 -2.81 11.66 -3.00
CA GLU A 175 -4.18 11.99 -3.41
C GLU A 175 -4.20 12.96 -4.60
N HIS A 176 -5.26 12.91 -5.39
CA HIS A 176 -5.49 13.88 -6.46
C HIS A 176 -6.10 15.17 -5.88
N MET A 177 -5.33 15.90 -5.07
CA MET A 177 -5.83 17.06 -4.31
C MET A 177 -6.49 18.12 -5.19
N ALA A 178 -5.95 18.39 -6.39
CA ALA A 178 -6.53 19.37 -7.33
C ALA A 178 -7.96 19.03 -7.80
N GLN A 179 -8.38 17.77 -7.68
CA GLN A 179 -9.73 17.32 -8.03
C GLN A 179 -10.49 16.66 -6.88
N SER A 180 -9.93 16.74 -5.67
CA SER A 180 -10.55 16.21 -4.45
C SER A 180 -11.57 17.21 -3.92
N PRO A 181 -12.81 16.79 -3.63
CA PRO A 181 -13.80 17.67 -3.01
C PRO A 181 -13.63 17.79 -1.48
N TRP A 182 -12.72 17.02 -0.89
CA TRP A 182 -12.46 16.98 0.55
C TRP A 182 -10.99 17.35 0.85
N GLU A 183 -10.69 17.60 2.12
CA GLU A 183 -9.33 17.75 2.66
C GLU A 183 -8.47 16.50 2.37
N SER A 184 -7.15 16.48 2.65
CA SER A 184 -6.36 15.24 2.46
C SER A 184 -6.64 14.20 3.54
N LEU A 185 -6.27 12.93 3.31
CA LEU A 185 -6.33 11.86 4.30
C LEU A 185 -5.58 12.25 5.58
N ALA A 186 -4.41 12.87 5.44
CA ALA A 186 -3.67 13.39 6.59
C ALA A 186 -4.48 14.43 7.38
N VAL A 187 -5.14 15.38 6.71
CA VAL A 187 -5.96 16.39 7.40
C VAL A 187 -7.17 15.75 8.08
N SER A 188 -7.84 14.77 7.45
CA SER A 188 -8.93 14.04 8.12
C SER A 188 -8.49 13.26 9.35
N ARG A 189 -7.18 13.00 9.51
CA ARG A 189 -6.59 12.36 10.69
C ARG A 189 -6.06 13.35 11.74
N GLY A 190 -6.33 14.64 11.56
CA GLY A 190 -5.95 15.68 12.52
C GLY A 190 -4.58 16.31 12.29
N TYR A 191 -3.89 16.02 11.18
CA TYR A 191 -2.67 16.75 10.81
C TYR A 191 -3.00 18.09 10.16
N ALA A 192 -2.11 19.07 10.32
CA ALA A 192 -2.20 20.32 9.59
C ALA A 192 -1.87 20.10 8.09
N ALA A 193 -2.51 20.87 7.21
CA ALA A 193 -2.30 20.76 5.76
C ALA A 193 -0.85 21.02 5.29
N ALA A 194 -0.05 21.71 6.11
CA ALA A 194 1.36 21.97 5.84
C ALA A 194 2.30 20.83 6.25
N GLN A 195 1.81 19.84 7.01
CA GLN A 195 2.63 18.70 7.46
C GLN A 195 2.77 17.67 6.34
N ASN A 196 3.97 17.08 6.26
CA ASN A 196 4.25 15.98 5.35
C ASN A 196 4.01 14.67 6.10
N VAL A 197 3.06 13.88 5.63
CA VAL A 197 2.55 12.70 6.35
C VAL A 197 2.54 11.51 5.40
N ILE A 198 3.00 10.37 5.88
CA ILE A 198 2.84 9.10 5.17
C ILE A 198 1.81 8.28 5.94
N THR A 199 0.87 7.67 5.21
CA THR A 199 0.02 6.59 5.72
C THR A 199 0.44 5.28 5.04
N CYS A 200 0.73 4.26 5.82
CA CYS A 200 1.07 2.92 5.37
C CYS A 200 -0.04 1.93 5.73
N ALA A 201 -0.43 1.08 4.78
CA ALA A 201 -1.37 -0.01 5.02
C ALA A 201 -0.99 -1.24 4.19
N MET A 202 -1.30 -2.42 4.70
CA MET A 202 -1.11 -3.66 3.96
C MET A 202 -2.33 -3.97 3.12
N VAL A 203 -2.16 -4.05 1.79
CA VAL A 203 -3.30 -4.15 0.88
C VAL A 203 -3.13 -5.22 -0.21
N GLU A 204 -4.24 -5.84 -0.60
CA GLU A 204 -4.39 -6.60 -1.84
C GLU A 204 -4.34 -5.66 -3.06
N SER A 205 -4.19 -6.25 -4.26
CA SER A 205 -4.45 -5.53 -5.51
C SER A 205 -5.81 -4.85 -5.52
N PRO A 206 -5.95 -3.67 -6.15
CA PRO A 206 -7.23 -3.02 -6.29
C PRO A 206 -8.22 -3.88 -7.08
N ARG A 207 -9.39 -4.12 -6.50
CA ARG A 207 -10.60 -4.52 -7.23
C ARG A 207 -11.28 -3.25 -7.72
N LEU A 208 -11.57 -3.18 -9.02
CA LEU A 208 -12.18 -2.01 -9.62
C LEU A 208 -13.70 -2.14 -9.66
N HIS A 209 -14.39 -1.13 -9.13
CA HIS A 209 -15.82 -0.95 -9.25
C HIS A 209 -16.09 0.15 -10.29
N PHE A 210 -16.62 -0.24 -11.45
CA PHE A 210 -17.03 0.66 -12.52
C PHE A 210 -18.51 1.00 -12.37
N ASP A 211 -18.86 2.29 -12.40
CA ASP A 211 -20.24 2.76 -12.40
C ASP A 211 -20.37 4.15 -13.06
N ASP A 212 -20.76 4.17 -14.33
CA ASP A 212 -20.95 5.40 -15.11
C ASP A 212 -22.42 5.89 -15.16
N VAL A 213 -23.32 5.23 -14.42
CA VAL A 213 -24.76 5.48 -14.50
C VAL A 213 -25.37 6.03 -13.22
N SER A 214 -24.72 5.85 -12.07
CA SER A 214 -25.23 6.37 -10.80
C SER A 214 -25.18 7.90 -10.76
N THR A 215 -26.36 8.51 -10.61
CA THR A 215 -26.54 9.95 -10.40
C THR A 215 -26.85 10.31 -8.95
N GLU A 216 -26.93 9.31 -8.07
CA GLU A 216 -27.23 9.48 -6.64
C GLU A 216 -26.20 8.73 -5.79
N PRO A 217 -25.64 9.34 -4.73
CA PRO A 217 -24.60 8.71 -3.92
C PRO A 217 -25.02 7.37 -3.32
N GLN A 218 -26.28 7.25 -2.87
CA GLN A 218 -26.76 6.01 -2.24
C GLN A 218 -26.67 4.80 -3.18
N ARG A 219 -26.92 5.00 -4.48
CA ARG A 219 -26.84 3.94 -5.49
C ARG A 219 -25.38 3.56 -5.73
N LEU A 220 -24.52 4.56 -5.93
CA LEU A 220 -23.09 4.37 -6.14
C LEU A 220 -22.43 3.66 -4.95
N LEU A 221 -22.65 4.16 -3.73
CA LEU A 221 -22.03 3.61 -2.52
C LEU A 221 -22.52 2.19 -2.21
N ARG A 222 -23.72 1.81 -2.66
CA ARG A 222 -24.18 0.41 -2.56
C ARG A 222 -23.36 -0.51 -3.46
N GLY A 223 -23.04 -0.09 -4.68
CA GLY A 223 -22.19 -0.82 -5.60
C GLY A 223 -20.75 -0.96 -5.09
N ILE A 224 -20.17 0.14 -4.60
CA ILE A 224 -18.84 0.14 -3.99
C ILE A 224 -18.83 -0.76 -2.74
N GLY A 225 -19.86 -0.65 -1.89
CA GLY A 225 -20.04 -1.49 -0.70
C GLY A 225 -20.08 -2.98 -1.03
N ASP A 226 -20.79 -3.40 -2.09
CA ASP A 226 -20.79 -4.82 -2.51
C ASP A 226 -19.40 -5.28 -2.97
N ALA A 227 -18.65 -4.44 -3.70
CA ALA A 227 -17.28 -4.74 -4.12
C ALA A 227 -16.31 -4.95 -2.94
N MET A 228 -16.63 -4.40 -1.75
CA MET A 228 -15.89 -4.65 -0.51
C MET A 228 -16.21 -6.01 0.14
N THR A 229 -17.21 -6.76 -0.32
CA THR A 229 -17.74 -7.95 0.38
C THR A 229 -17.39 -9.30 -0.28
N ALA A 230 -16.25 -9.38 -0.98
CA ALA A 230 -15.81 -10.62 -1.62
C ALA A 230 -15.77 -11.78 -0.59
N PRO A 231 -16.51 -12.89 -0.79
CA PRO A 231 -16.66 -13.96 0.22
C PRO A 231 -15.35 -14.61 0.70
N GLY A 232 -14.34 -14.64 -0.18
CA GLY A 232 -13.00 -15.15 0.12
C GLY A 232 -12.04 -14.13 0.72
N SER A 233 -12.45 -12.87 0.89
CA SER A 233 -11.62 -11.82 1.48
C SER A 233 -11.44 -12.03 2.99
N TRP A 234 -10.26 -11.66 3.48
CA TRP A 234 -9.96 -11.60 4.92
C TRP A 234 -10.92 -10.66 5.65
N ASN A 235 -11.28 -9.52 5.04
CA ASN A 235 -12.18 -8.54 5.63
C ASN A 235 -13.57 -9.12 5.96
N MET A 236 -14.03 -10.22 5.33
CA MET A 236 -15.30 -10.82 5.73
C MET A 236 -15.24 -11.46 7.13
N TRP A 237 -14.07 -11.87 7.60
CA TRP A 237 -13.91 -12.60 8.86
C TRP A 237 -13.12 -11.85 9.91
N PHE A 238 -12.17 -11.05 9.48
CA PHE A 238 -11.25 -10.34 10.34
C PHE A 238 -11.59 -8.85 10.35
N ASN A 239 -11.29 -8.20 11.46
CA ASN A 239 -11.24 -6.75 11.48
C ASN A 239 -9.95 -6.34 10.78
N SER A 240 -9.94 -6.24 9.46
CA SER A 240 -8.78 -5.84 8.66
C SER A 240 -9.01 -4.45 8.08
N ASP A 241 -7.93 -3.74 7.76
CA ASP A 241 -8.04 -2.48 7.03
C ASP A 241 -8.66 -2.68 5.64
N VAL A 242 -9.26 -1.62 5.10
CA VAL A 242 -9.67 -1.52 3.69
C VAL A 242 -9.27 -0.14 3.20
N MET A 243 -8.59 -0.07 2.07
CA MET A 243 -8.39 1.19 1.37
C MET A 243 -9.38 1.32 0.22
N VAL A 244 -10.10 2.44 0.17
CA VAL A 244 -10.98 2.80 -0.93
C VAL A 244 -10.42 4.07 -1.59
N ALA A 245 -10.05 3.97 -2.86
CA ALA A 245 -9.63 5.09 -3.68
C ALA A 245 -10.74 5.42 -4.68
N MET A 246 -11.52 6.46 -4.37
CA MET A 246 -12.57 6.95 -5.27
C MET A 246 -11.95 7.82 -6.37
N SER A 247 -12.44 7.68 -7.59
CA SER A 247 -12.13 8.66 -8.63
C SER A 247 -12.71 10.03 -8.24
N PRO A 248 -12.12 11.12 -8.78
CA PRO A 248 -12.71 12.45 -8.64
C PRO A 248 -14.18 12.54 -9.02
N GLN A 249 -14.64 11.78 -10.04
CA GLN A 249 -16.04 11.80 -10.46
C GLN A 249 -16.97 11.22 -9.38
N HIS A 250 -16.64 10.04 -8.85
CA HIS A 250 -17.43 9.39 -7.79
C HIS A 250 -17.40 10.21 -6.49
N ALA A 251 -16.24 10.77 -6.13
CA ALA A 251 -16.10 11.61 -4.95
C ALA A 251 -16.94 12.90 -5.06
N LYS A 252 -16.89 13.57 -6.22
CA LYS A 252 -17.68 14.79 -6.49
C LYS A 252 -19.17 14.52 -6.41
N LEU A 253 -19.65 13.38 -6.91
CA LEU A 253 -21.07 13.00 -6.79
C LEU A 253 -21.53 12.99 -5.33
N CYS A 254 -20.72 12.40 -4.43
CA CYS A 254 -21.02 12.34 -3.01
C CYS A 254 -20.97 13.74 -2.36
N ALA A 255 -19.94 14.52 -2.67
CA ALA A 255 -19.77 15.87 -2.13
C ALA A 255 -20.86 16.84 -2.59
N GLN A 256 -21.34 16.74 -3.84
CA GLN A 256 -22.45 17.54 -4.37
C GLN A 256 -23.77 17.24 -3.65
N ALA A 257 -23.92 16.04 -3.10
CA ALA A 257 -25.04 15.67 -2.24
C ALA A 257 -24.82 16.06 -0.76
N GLY A 258 -23.77 16.82 -0.45
CA GLY A 258 -23.46 17.31 0.89
C GLY A 258 -22.73 16.31 1.80
N MET A 259 -22.25 15.18 1.28
CA MET A 259 -21.51 14.21 2.08
C MET A 259 -20.05 14.64 2.30
N SER A 260 -19.61 14.66 3.56
CA SER A 260 -18.18 14.73 3.89
C SER A 260 -17.47 13.40 3.58
N ARG A 261 -16.13 13.39 3.60
CA ARG A 261 -15.34 12.15 3.52
C ARG A 261 -15.82 11.14 4.57
N MET A 262 -16.00 11.60 5.81
CA MET A 262 -16.40 10.76 6.94
C MET A 262 -17.81 10.17 6.73
N ASP A 263 -18.75 10.95 6.20
CA ASP A 263 -20.09 10.44 5.87
C ASP A 263 -20.02 9.32 4.83
N VAL A 264 -19.19 9.48 3.79
CA VAL A 264 -18.99 8.45 2.77
C VAL A 264 -18.35 7.19 3.36
N GLN A 265 -17.30 7.35 4.17
CA GLN A 265 -16.62 6.25 4.86
C GLN A 265 -17.59 5.46 5.75
N HIS A 266 -18.34 6.13 6.63
CA HIS A 266 -19.34 5.49 7.48
C HIS A 266 -20.40 4.79 6.66
N ARG A 267 -20.89 5.44 5.59
CA ARG A 267 -21.91 4.84 4.74
C ARG A 267 -21.43 3.60 4.00
N LEU A 268 -20.16 3.57 3.57
CA LEU A 268 -19.56 2.36 3.00
C LEU A 268 -19.48 1.23 4.02
N CYS A 269 -19.07 1.51 5.26
CA CYS A 269 -19.03 0.51 6.33
C CYS A 269 -20.42 -0.09 6.64
N GLU A 270 -21.48 0.71 6.58
CA GLU A 270 -22.86 0.24 6.74
C GLU A 270 -23.34 -0.64 5.57
N LEU A 271 -22.97 -0.27 4.34
CA LEU A 271 -23.43 -0.94 3.12
C LEU A 271 -22.61 -2.18 2.77
N ALA A 272 -21.35 -2.25 3.20
CA ALA A 272 -20.44 -3.36 2.96
C ALA A 272 -20.76 -4.56 3.87
N VAL A 273 -21.90 -5.19 3.60
CA VAL A 273 -22.41 -6.35 4.33
C VAL A 273 -22.71 -7.52 3.41
N ARG A 274 -22.59 -8.74 3.94
CA ARG A 274 -23.02 -9.97 3.26
C ARG A 274 -23.68 -10.92 4.25
N THR A 275 -24.72 -11.63 3.80
CA THR A 275 -25.44 -12.57 4.67
C THR A 275 -24.57 -13.76 5.05
N GLN A 276 -24.82 -14.31 6.24
CA GLN A 276 -24.18 -15.54 6.70
C GLN A 276 -24.43 -16.69 5.72
N LYS A 277 -25.64 -16.80 5.16
CA LYS A 277 -25.98 -17.77 4.11
C LYS A 277 -25.05 -17.69 2.90
N ASN A 278 -24.71 -16.48 2.44
CA ASN A 278 -23.80 -16.32 1.30
C ASN A 278 -22.38 -16.79 1.66
N LEU A 279 -21.95 -16.56 2.89
CA LEU A 279 -20.64 -16.96 3.38
C LEU A 279 -20.55 -18.48 3.64
N LYS A 280 -21.61 -19.12 4.14
CA LYS A 280 -21.72 -20.59 4.24
C LYS A 280 -21.57 -21.29 2.89
N ARG A 281 -22.08 -20.67 1.81
CA ARG A 281 -22.10 -21.27 0.46
C ARG A 281 -20.83 -21.06 -0.35
N GLY A 282 -19.99 -20.07 -0.02
CA GLY A 282 -18.83 -19.73 -0.86
C GLY A 282 -17.76 -18.88 -0.20
N GLY A 283 -17.85 -18.63 1.10
CA GLY A 283 -16.80 -17.98 1.88
C GLY A 283 -16.03 -18.98 2.73
N ASN A 284 -15.02 -18.49 3.44
CA ASN A 284 -14.26 -19.26 4.43
C ASN A 284 -15.07 -19.39 5.75
N TRP A 285 -16.25 -19.99 5.67
CA TRP A 285 -17.19 -20.14 6.79
C TRP A 285 -16.67 -21.10 7.86
N ARG A 286 -16.81 -20.70 9.12
CA ARG A 286 -16.60 -21.50 10.33
C ARG A 286 -17.54 -21.02 11.41
N ALA A 287 -18.21 -21.92 12.14
CA ALA A 287 -19.16 -21.54 13.18
C ALA A 287 -18.50 -20.70 14.29
N GLU A 288 -17.25 -21.02 14.62
CA GLU A 288 -16.44 -20.32 15.62
C GLU A 288 -16.23 -18.84 15.27
N ARG A 289 -16.18 -18.50 13.99
CA ARG A 289 -16.01 -17.10 13.54
C ARG A 289 -17.28 -16.28 13.76
N ALA A 290 -18.45 -16.87 13.53
CA ALA A 290 -19.70 -16.20 13.85
C ALA A 290 -19.85 -16.00 15.36
N LEU A 291 -19.54 -17.02 16.16
CA LEU A 291 -19.54 -16.93 17.62
C LEU A 291 -18.58 -15.84 18.14
N ALA A 292 -17.37 -15.74 17.58
CA ALA A 292 -16.41 -14.70 17.94
C ALA A 292 -16.92 -13.27 17.64
N MET A 293 -17.86 -13.11 16.72
CA MET A 293 -18.54 -11.85 16.41
C MET A 293 -19.85 -11.66 17.20
N GLY A 294 -20.22 -12.60 18.08
CA GLY A 294 -21.48 -12.57 18.81
C GLY A 294 -22.71 -12.86 17.94
N ILE A 295 -22.53 -13.61 16.85
CA ILE A 295 -23.58 -13.93 15.88
C ILE A 295 -23.92 -15.42 15.98
N ASP A 296 -25.22 -15.73 15.99
CA ASP A 296 -25.72 -17.10 15.95
C ASP A 296 -25.23 -17.81 14.67
N PRO A 297 -24.48 -18.93 14.77
CA PRO A 297 -24.05 -19.71 13.61
C PRO A 297 -25.18 -20.27 12.75
N ASP A 298 -26.41 -20.34 13.27
CA ASP A 298 -27.57 -20.86 12.55
C ASP A 298 -28.45 -19.74 11.93
N ASP A 299 -28.18 -18.46 12.23
CA ASP A 299 -28.86 -17.33 11.62
C ASP A 299 -28.31 -17.00 10.22
N ASP A 300 -28.88 -17.67 9.22
CA ASP A 300 -28.58 -17.46 7.80
C ASP A 300 -28.81 -16.01 7.32
N ALA A 301 -29.70 -15.26 7.98
CA ALA A 301 -30.04 -13.88 7.62
C ALA A 301 -29.10 -12.86 8.26
N ALA A 302 -28.30 -13.24 9.26
CA ALA A 302 -27.35 -12.37 9.92
C ALA A 302 -26.42 -11.68 8.90
N LEU A 303 -26.26 -10.37 9.06
CA LEU A 303 -25.40 -9.55 8.21
C LEU A 303 -24.00 -9.46 8.79
N ILE A 304 -23.02 -9.92 8.02
CA ILE A 304 -21.60 -9.81 8.36
C ILE A 304 -21.03 -8.60 7.64
N LYS A 305 -20.48 -7.64 8.40
CA LYS A 305 -19.79 -6.47 7.85
C LYS A 305 -18.40 -6.84 7.34
N ALA A 306 -18.00 -6.30 6.19
CA ALA A 306 -16.62 -6.37 5.71
C ALA A 306 -15.67 -5.49 6.55
N VAL A 307 -16.18 -4.37 7.07
CA VAL A 307 -15.43 -3.47 7.97
C VAL A 307 -16.13 -3.47 9.32
N LYS A 308 -15.48 -4.02 10.34
CA LYS A 308 -16.06 -4.14 11.69
C LYS A 308 -15.92 -2.83 12.45
N ASP A 309 -14.76 -2.20 12.32
CA ASP A 309 -14.42 -0.91 12.90
C ASP A 309 -14.31 0.16 11.80
N PRO A 310 -15.18 1.19 11.78
CA PRO A 310 -15.14 2.25 10.78
C PRO A 310 -13.79 2.96 10.65
N ASP A 311 -12.96 3.01 11.70
CA ASP A 311 -11.64 3.64 11.67
C ASP A 311 -10.63 2.85 10.82
N ARG A 312 -11.00 1.65 10.37
CA ARG A 312 -10.20 0.77 9.51
C ARG A 312 -10.55 0.86 8.03
N LEU A 313 -11.51 1.72 7.65
CA LEU A 313 -11.74 2.08 6.26
C LEU A 313 -11.01 3.39 5.95
N HIS A 314 -10.11 3.35 4.96
CA HIS A 314 -9.29 4.47 4.57
C HIS A 314 -9.75 4.99 3.22
N LEU A 315 -10.41 6.15 3.21
CA LEU A 315 -10.98 6.74 2.02
C LEU A 315 -10.09 7.86 1.46
N ILE A 316 -9.62 7.67 0.23
CA ILE A 316 -8.84 8.66 -0.51
C ILE A 316 -9.51 9.01 -1.84
N VAL A 317 -9.17 10.18 -2.38
CA VAL A 317 -9.51 10.55 -3.75
C VAL A 317 -8.25 10.49 -4.61
N ALA A 318 -8.22 9.58 -5.56
CA ALA A 318 -7.07 9.34 -6.42
C ALA A 318 -7.52 8.81 -7.78
N GLY A 319 -6.59 8.75 -8.73
CA GLY A 319 -6.89 8.31 -10.08
C GLY A 319 -7.40 9.43 -10.97
N GLY A 320 -7.98 9.00 -12.08
CA GLY A 320 -8.32 9.86 -13.20
C GLY A 320 -9.76 10.31 -13.29
N LEU A 321 -10.03 11.19 -14.26
CA LEU A 321 -11.41 11.44 -14.69
C LEU A 321 -11.96 10.15 -15.28
N GLY A 322 -12.88 9.51 -14.55
CA GLY A 322 -13.51 8.28 -14.97
C GLY A 322 -14.37 7.66 -13.86
N PRO A 323 -15.36 6.83 -14.21
CA PRO A 323 -16.34 6.28 -13.29
C PRO A 323 -15.85 4.98 -12.63
N VAL A 324 -14.67 5.03 -11.98
CA VAL A 324 -14.04 3.85 -11.36
C VAL A 324 -13.60 4.14 -9.93
N THR A 325 -13.94 3.26 -9.00
CA THR A 325 -13.40 3.24 -7.63
C THR A 325 -12.57 1.99 -7.42
N ALA A 326 -11.39 2.14 -6.83
CA ALA A 326 -10.55 1.02 -6.44
C ALA A 326 -10.82 0.64 -4.98
N VAL A 327 -11.05 -0.65 -4.73
CA VAL A 327 -11.18 -1.23 -3.39
C VAL A 327 -10.00 -2.18 -3.17
N CYS A 328 -9.18 -1.87 -2.18
CA CYS A 328 -8.03 -2.70 -1.79
C CYS A 328 -8.27 -3.26 -0.39
N HIS A 329 -8.55 -4.56 -0.33
CA HIS A 329 -8.73 -5.29 0.92
C HIS A 329 -7.43 -5.41 1.70
N GLY A 330 -7.52 -5.46 3.03
CA GLY A 330 -6.36 -5.50 3.89
C GLY A 330 -5.82 -6.91 4.17
N TRP A 331 -4.81 -6.96 5.04
CA TRP A 331 -4.20 -8.21 5.48
C TRP A 331 -4.50 -8.51 6.95
N ASN A 332 -5.31 -9.55 7.20
CA ASN A 332 -5.72 -10.11 8.51
C ASN A 332 -5.97 -9.10 9.66
N GLU A 333 -6.26 -9.57 10.87
CA GLU A 333 -6.58 -8.68 11.99
C GLU A 333 -5.34 -8.13 12.71
N SER A 334 -4.17 -8.75 12.50
CA SER A 334 -2.94 -8.48 13.23
C SER A 334 -2.06 -7.38 12.64
N SER A 335 -2.47 -6.77 11.54
CA SER A 335 -1.81 -5.60 10.94
C SER A 335 -2.79 -4.46 10.93
N HIS A 336 -2.35 -3.29 11.36
CA HIS A 336 -3.09 -2.05 11.40
C HIS A 336 -2.39 -1.03 10.54
N TYR A 337 -3.16 -0.22 9.82
CA TYR A 337 -2.62 0.95 9.16
C TYR A 337 -1.87 1.84 10.17
N VAL A 338 -0.80 2.46 9.71
CA VAL A 338 -0.01 3.40 10.50
C VAL A 338 0.19 4.68 9.74
N HIS A 339 0.34 5.78 10.45
CA HIS A 339 0.65 7.05 9.84
C HIS A 339 1.53 7.90 10.74
N GLY A 340 2.23 8.85 10.14
CA GLY A 340 3.09 9.77 10.86
C GLY A 340 3.75 10.79 9.97
N GLU A 341 4.27 11.83 10.60
CA GLU A 341 5.10 12.83 9.93
C GLU A 341 6.45 12.24 9.54
N TYR A 342 7.04 12.78 8.48
CA TYR A 342 8.41 12.48 8.09
C TYR A 342 9.19 13.77 7.83
N ALA A 343 10.48 13.75 8.17
CA ALA A 343 11.38 14.88 7.97
C ALA A 343 11.80 14.99 6.49
N VAL A 344 11.97 16.22 5.99
CA VAL A 344 12.30 16.55 4.59
C VAL A 344 13.45 17.54 4.45
#